data_AF-A0A1I5GIU8-F1
#
_entry.id   AF-A0A1I5GIU8-F1
#
_cell.length_a   1.000
_cell.length_b   1.000
_cell.length_c   1.000
_cell.angle_alpha   90.00
_cell.angle_beta   90.00
_cell.angle_gamma   90.00
#
_symmetry.space_group_name_H-M   'P 1'
#
loop_
_entity.id
_entity.type
_entity.pdbx_description
1 polymer ?
#
loop_
_entity_poly.entity_id
_entity_poly.type
_entity_poly.pdbx_seq_one_letter_code
_entity_poly.pdbx_strand_id
1 'polypeptide(L)'
;MSDEISRFGAVQLADLPEDLRERIGAIAEKSGFVPNVFLALGHRPDELRAFCDYHDALMERDSGLTKAERELVVVATSAANHCTYCVVAHGAILRVRAKDPQLADLVAANPCGAELDERRRAIVDLALSLTQDSALFGEHDLAAAREAGLSEDEIWDIGAITAFFAMSNRLAHLMALRPNDEFFLMGRVPRQ
;
A
#
# COMPACT_ATOMS: atom_id res chain seq x y z
N MET A 1 -3.33 -5.19 -26.77
CA MET A 1 -3.69 -4.38 -25.59
C MET A 1 -2.69 -3.23 -25.54
N SER A 2 -3.10 -2.02 -25.15
CA SER A 2 -2.17 -0.88 -25.09
C SER A 2 -1.05 -1.18 -24.09
N ASP A 3 0.20 -0.87 -24.45
CA ASP A 3 1.36 -0.94 -23.56
C ASP A 3 1.42 0.26 -22.60
N GLU A 4 0.45 1.18 -22.65
CA GLU A 4 0.36 2.29 -21.71
C GLU A 4 0.10 1.81 -20.29
N ILE A 5 0.96 2.25 -19.38
CA ILE A 5 0.83 1.99 -17.93
C ILE A 5 -0.12 2.99 -17.23
N SER A 6 -0.47 4.10 -17.89
CA SER A 6 -1.31 5.18 -17.36
C SER A 6 -2.00 5.94 -18.50
N ARG A 7 -3.25 6.34 -18.31
CA ARG A 7 -4.04 7.12 -19.29
C ARG A 7 -3.63 8.59 -19.44
N PHE A 8 -2.74 9.06 -18.56
CA PHE A 8 -2.11 10.39 -18.67
C PHE A 8 -0.68 10.31 -19.25
N GLY A 9 -0.29 9.14 -19.77
CA GLY A 9 1.08 8.85 -20.13
C GLY A 9 1.95 8.57 -18.90
N ALA A 10 3.23 8.35 -19.16
CA ALA A 10 4.26 8.15 -18.15
C ALA A 10 5.59 8.70 -18.65
N VAL A 11 6.43 9.16 -17.72
CA VAL A 11 7.80 9.60 -18.02
C VAL A 11 8.76 8.42 -17.98
N GLN A 12 9.93 8.56 -18.61
CA GLN A 12 11.04 7.64 -18.37
C GLN A 12 11.81 8.05 -17.12
N LEU A 13 12.45 7.09 -16.44
CA LEU A 13 13.28 7.37 -15.28
C LEU A 13 14.39 8.40 -15.61
N ALA A 14 14.97 8.32 -16.81
CA ALA A 14 16.01 9.25 -17.27
C ALA A 14 15.51 10.70 -17.43
N ASP A 15 14.22 10.91 -17.62
CA ASP A 15 13.62 12.23 -17.82
C ASP A 15 13.22 12.91 -16.49
N LEU A 16 13.28 12.17 -15.37
CA LEU A 16 12.99 12.73 -14.06
C LEU A 16 14.10 13.68 -13.58
N PRO A 17 13.76 14.68 -12.75
CA PRO A 17 14.74 15.45 -11.98
C PRO A 17 15.74 14.56 -11.25
N GLU A 18 16.98 15.04 -11.09
CA GLU A 18 18.10 14.26 -10.56
C GLU A 18 17.78 13.59 -9.22
N ASP A 19 17.19 14.34 -8.29
CA ASP A 19 16.81 13.85 -6.95
C ASP A 19 15.82 12.68 -7.00
N LEU A 20 14.81 12.78 -7.87
CA LEU A 20 13.82 11.73 -8.07
C LEU A 20 14.42 10.53 -8.80
N ARG A 21 15.27 10.78 -9.80
CA ARG A 21 15.95 9.74 -10.57
C ARG A 21 16.85 8.89 -9.69
N GLU A 22 17.61 9.51 -8.80
CA GLU A 22 18.46 8.80 -7.83
C GLU A 22 17.61 7.97 -6.86
N ARG A 23 16.58 8.59 -6.26
CA ARG A 23 15.69 7.93 -5.30
C ARG A 23 15.00 6.71 -5.90
N ILE A 24 14.40 6.87 -7.08
CA ILE A 24 13.67 5.80 -7.77
C ILE A 24 14.65 4.77 -8.35
N GLY A 25 15.83 5.20 -8.79
CA GLY A 25 16.91 4.31 -9.21
C GLY A 25 17.33 3.34 -8.11
N ALA A 26 17.49 3.83 -6.87
CA ALA A 26 17.81 2.98 -5.72
C ALA A 26 16.69 1.97 -5.38
N ILE A 27 15.42 2.35 -5.58
CA ILE A 27 14.28 1.43 -5.45
C ILE A 27 14.32 0.38 -6.55
N ALA A 28 14.60 0.78 -7.79
CA ALA A 28 14.67 -0.10 -8.94
C ALA A 28 15.81 -1.12 -8.83
N GLU A 29 16.97 -0.72 -8.29
CA GLU A 29 18.08 -1.63 -8.03
C GLU A 29 17.69 -2.72 -7.01
N LYS A 30 16.99 -2.34 -5.94
CA LYS A 30 16.55 -3.29 -4.90
C LYS A 30 15.45 -4.23 -5.37
N SER A 31 14.54 -3.74 -6.21
CA SER A 31 13.35 -4.50 -6.65
C SER A 31 13.55 -5.22 -7.99
N GLY A 32 14.53 -4.79 -8.79
CA GLY A 32 14.83 -5.31 -10.13
C GLY A 32 14.06 -4.63 -11.28
N PHE A 33 13.15 -3.69 -10.97
CA PHE A 33 12.34 -2.96 -11.95
C PHE A 33 11.85 -1.64 -11.35
N VAL A 34 11.34 -0.71 -12.16
CA VAL A 34 10.71 0.53 -11.65
C VAL A 34 9.21 0.31 -11.48
N PRO A 35 8.64 0.42 -10.26
CA PRO A 35 7.20 0.38 -10.09
C PRO A 35 6.50 1.50 -10.87
N ASN A 36 5.44 1.15 -11.60
CA ASN A 36 4.77 2.04 -12.56
C ASN A 36 4.21 3.32 -11.93
N VAL A 37 3.90 3.31 -10.62
CA VAL A 37 3.46 4.53 -9.89
C VAL A 37 4.47 5.67 -10.00
N PHE A 38 5.77 5.39 -9.96
CA PHE A 38 6.80 6.41 -10.05
C PHE A 38 6.86 7.05 -11.44
N LEU A 39 6.74 6.24 -12.49
CA LEU A 39 6.74 6.71 -13.88
C LEU A 39 5.45 7.45 -14.22
N ALA A 40 4.31 6.99 -13.69
CA ALA A 40 3.02 7.62 -13.91
C ALA A 40 2.94 8.97 -13.19
N LEU A 41 3.28 9.05 -11.90
CA LEU A 41 3.28 10.33 -11.16
C LEU A 41 4.41 11.27 -11.59
N GLY A 42 5.44 10.76 -12.26
CA GLY A 42 6.60 11.53 -12.70
C GLY A 42 6.32 12.68 -13.65
N HIS A 43 5.15 12.71 -14.31
CA HIS A 43 4.70 13.87 -15.09
C HIS A 43 4.41 15.11 -14.22
N ARG A 44 4.28 14.92 -12.90
CA ARG A 44 4.18 15.98 -11.87
C ARG A 44 5.25 15.78 -10.79
N PRO A 45 6.51 16.20 -11.04
CA PRO A 45 7.62 15.92 -10.13
C PRO A 45 7.40 16.40 -8.69
N ASP A 46 6.79 17.57 -8.50
CA ASP A 46 6.53 18.10 -7.15
C ASP A 46 5.51 17.24 -6.38
N GLU A 47 4.48 16.75 -7.07
CA GLU A 47 3.49 15.81 -6.50
C GLU A 47 4.15 14.46 -6.17
N LEU A 48 5.03 13.97 -7.06
CA LEU A 48 5.78 12.73 -6.84
C LEU A 48 6.72 12.83 -5.63
N ARG A 49 7.41 13.96 -5.43
CA ARG A 49 8.24 14.17 -4.22
C ARG A 49 7.40 14.08 -2.96
N ALA A 50 6.31 14.85 -2.89
CA ALA A 50 5.42 14.84 -1.73
C ALA A 50 4.82 13.46 -1.47
N PHE A 51 4.45 12.74 -2.53
CA PHE A 51 3.95 11.37 -2.44
C PHE A 51 4.99 10.43 -1.83
N CYS A 52 6.23 10.45 -2.33
CA CYS A 52 7.29 9.59 -1.81
C CYS A 52 7.69 9.97 -0.38
N ASP A 53 7.75 11.26 -0.05
CA ASP A 53 8.08 11.73 1.30
C ASP A 53 7.04 11.26 2.32
N TYR A 54 5.76 11.38 1.99
CA TYR A 54 4.70 10.92 2.88
C TYR A 54 4.65 9.38 2.95
N HIS A 55 4.88 8.69 1.82
CA HIS A 55 5.03 7.24 1.81
C HIS A 55 6.13 6.79 2.78
N ASP A 56 7.33 7.36 2.69
CA ASP A 56 8.47 6.92 3.51
C ASP A 56 8.26 7.26 4.99
N ALA A 57 7.66 8.42 5.29
CA ALA A 57 7.31 8.79 6.66
C ALA A 57 6.38 7.77 7.35
N LEU A 58 5.50 7.11 6.59
CA LEU A 58 4.55 6.13 7.11
C LEU A 58 5.08 4.69 7.02
N MET A 59 5.67 4.31 5.90
CA MET A 59 5.99 2.93 5.55
C MET A 59 7.38 2.48 6.01
N GLU A 60 8.32 3.41 6.23
CA GLU A 60 9.71 3.09 6.60
C GLU A 60 10.10 3.45 8.05
N ARG A 61 9.17 3.94 8.87
CA ARG A 61 9.40 4.20 10.31
C ARG A 61 9.84 2.92 11.05
N ASP A 62 10.74 3.02 12.02
CA ASP A 62 11.29 1.85 12.75
C ASP A 62 10.51 1.41 14.01
N SER A 63 9.41 2.09 14.33
CA SER A 63 8.59 1.84 15.52
C SER A 63 7.11 1.58 15.17
N GLY A 64 6.36 1.05 16.13
CA GLY A 64 4.92 0.78 15.97
C GLY A 64 4.66 -0.48 15.16
N LEU A 65 3.84 -0.37 14.12
CA LEU A 65 3.51 -1.50 13.24
C LEU A 65 4.74 -2.07 12.56
N THR A 66 4.79 -3.40 12.44
CA THR A 66 5.77 -4.08 11.60
C THR A 66 5.57 -3.75 10.12
N LYS A 67 6.62 -3.90 9.30
CA LYS A 67 6.51 -3.70 7.85
C LYS A 67 5.43 -4.57 7.20
N ALA A 68 5.20 -5.79 7.71
CA ALA A 68 4.13 -6.64 7.21
C ALA A 68 2.73 -6.14 7.60
N GLU A 69 2.56 -5.63 8.82
CA GLU A 69 1.28 -5.06 9.28
C GLU A 69 0.92 -3.78 8.54
N ARG A 70 1.90 -2.95 8.19
CA ARG A 70 1.65 -1.78 7.34
C ARG A 70 1.10 -2.19 5.98
N GLU A 71 1.72 -3.15 5.32
CA GLU A 71 1.25 -3.69 4.04
C GLU A 71 -0.13 -4.38 4.16
N LEU A 72 -0.42 -5.00 5.31
CA LEU A 72 -1.73 -5.58 5.60
C LEU A 72 -2.84 -4.52 5.59
N VAL A 73 -2.61 -3.36 6.21
CA VAL A 73 -3.52 -2.20 6.14
C VAL A 73 -3.74 -1.79 4.68
N VAL A 74 -2.65 -1.66 3.90
CA VAL A 74 -2.74 -1.25 2.50
C VAL A 74 -3.55 -2.23 1.66
N VAL A 75 -3.29 -3.54 1.76
CA VAL A 75 -3.98 -4.56 0.97
C VAL A 75 -5.47 -4.59 1.31
N ALA A 76 -5.83 -4.57 2.59
CA ALA A 76 -7.22 -4.62 3.02
C ALA A 76 -8.03 -3.40 2.54
N THR A 77 -7.50 -2.20 2.75
CA THR A 77 -8.17 -0.94 2.37
C THR A 77 -8.20 -0.75 0.86
N SER A 78 -7.13 -1.16 0.15
CA SER A 78 -7.10 -1.13 -1.31
C SER A 78 -8.07 -2.12 -1.93
N ALA A 79 -8.28 -3.29 -1.31
CA ALA A 79 -9.28 -4.25 -1.74
C ALA A 79 -10.70 -3.71 -1.54
N ALA A 80 -10.98 -3.06 -0.39
CA ALA A 80 -12.24 -2.38 -0.13
C ALA A 80 -12.52 -1.24 -1.14
N ASN A 81 -11.47 -0.56 -1.61
CA ASN A 81 -11.55 0.47 -2.65
C ASN A 81 -11.47 -0.09 -4.09
N HIS A 82 -11.41 -1.41 -4.26
CA HIS A 82 -11.25 -2.09 -5.56
C HIS A 82 -10.05 -1.59 -6.41
N CYS A 83 -8.96 -1.18 -5.77
CA CYS A 83 -7.79 -0.64 -6.46
C CYS A 83 -6.83 -1.74 -6.94
N THR A 84 -6.93 -2.13 -8.21
CA THR A 84 -6.11 -3.22 -8.79
C THR A 84 -4.60 -2.99 -8.63
N TYR A 85 -4.10 -1.78 -8.93
CA TYR A 85 -2.67 -1.49 -8.81
C TYR A 85 -2.16 -1.74 -7.38
N CYS A 86 -2.83 -1.13 -6.40
CA CYS A 86 -2.40 -1.19 -5.02
C CYS A 86 -2.56 -2.61 -4.44
N VAL A 87 -3.66 -3.32 -4.75
CA VAL A 87 -3.85 -4.71 -4.34
C VAL A 87 -2.75 -5.62 -4.89
N VAL A 88 -2.39 -5.49 -6.18
CA VAL A 88 -1.37 -6.33 -6.80
C VAL A 88 0.03 -6.00 -6.26
N ALA A 89 0.41 -4.71 -6.22
CA ALA A 89 1.73 -4.28 -5.79
C ALA A 89 1.96 -4.55 -4.29
N HIS A 90 1.07 -4.06 -3.42
CA HIS A 90 1.22 -4.23 -1.97
C HIS A 90 0.91 -5.66 -1.53
N GLY A 91 0.07 -6.40 -2.25
CA GLY A 91 -0.10 -7.83 -2.02
C GLY A 91 1.20 -8.61 -2.23
N ALA A 92 1.99 -8.25 -3.25
CA ALA A 92 3.31 -8.84 -3.46
C ALA A 92 4.29 -8.54 -2.32
N ILE A 93 4.32 -7.28 -1.87
CA ILE A 93 5.19 -6.85 -0.78
C ILE A 93 4.76 -7.52 0.53
N LEU A 94 3.46 -7.58 0.82
CA LEU A 94 2.91 -8.27 1.99
C LEU A 94 3.34 -9.73 2.03
N ARG A 95 3.21 -10.48 0.92
CA ARG A 95 3.66 -11.88 0.86
C ARG A 95 5.14 -12.02 1.24
N VAL A 96 5.99 -11.13 0.73
CA VAL A 96 7.43 -11.12 1.04
C VAL A 96 7.71 -10.78 2.49
N ARG A 97 7.07 -9.73 3.04
CA ARG A 97 7.32 -9.25 4.41
C ARG A 97 6.75 -10.19 5.47
N ALA A 98 5.56 -10.73 5.24
CA ALA A 98 4.93 -11.70 6.13
C ALA A 98 5.52 -13.11 6.00
N LYS A 99 6.28 -13.38 4.92
CA LYS A 99 6.73 -14.73 4.51
C LYS A 99 5.56 -15.71 4.40
N ASP A 100 4.43 -15.20 3.92
CA ASP A 100 3.18 -15.94 3.77
C ASP A 100 2.66 -15.73 2.34
N PRO A 101 2.69 -16.75 1.48
CA PRO A 101 2.27 -16.61 0.09
C PRO A 101 0.75 -16.47 -0.08
N GLN A 102 -0.06 -16.75 0.96
CA GLN A 102 -1.52 -16.79 0.89
C GLN A 102 -2.19 -15.58 1.53
N LEU A 103 -1.57 -14.99 2.57
CA LEU A 103 -2.16 -13.89 3.36
C LEU A 103 -2.73 -12.75 2.50
N ALA A 104 -1.95 -12.28 1.52
CA ALA A 104 -2.38 -11.18 0.67
C ALA A 104 -3.63 -11.52 -0.16
N ASP A 105 -3.74 -12.76 -0.65
CA ASP A 105 -4.88 -13.19 -1.47
C ASP A 105 -6.13 -13.36 -0.60
N LEU A 106 -5.99 -13.92 0.61
CA LEU A 106 -7.08 -14.06 1.58
C LEU A 106 -7.67 -12.69 1.95
N VAL A 107 -6.79 -11.75 2.32
CA VAL A 107 -7.19 -10.39 2.72
C VAL A 107 -7.76 -9.63 1.53
N ALA A 108 -7.17 -9.73 0.33
CA ALA A 108 -7.68 -9.01 -0.83
C ALA A 108 -9.03 -9.55 -1.33
N ALA A 109 -9.30 -10.84 -1.19
CA ALA A 109 -10.55 -11.46 -1.64
C ALA A 109 -11.72 -11.11 -0.73
N ASN A 110 -11.52 -11.13 0.60
CA ASN A 110 -12.54 -10.78 1.58
C ASN A 110 -11.89 -10.23 2.86
N PRO A 111 -11.59 -8.92 2.92
CA PRO A 111 -10.94 -8.31 4.09
C PRO A 111 -11.68 -8.55 5.41
N CYS A 112 -13.02 -8.59 5.37
CA CYS A 112 -13.85 -8.78 6.56
C CYS A 112 -13.89 -10.24 7.04
N GLY A 113 -13.81 -11.21 6.11
CA GLY A 113 -13.91 -12.64 6.41
C GLY A 113 -12.60 -13.41 6.36
N ALA A 114 -11.47 -12.75 6.12
CA ALA A 114 -10.15 -13.37 6.16
C ALA A 114 -9.85 -13.89 7.57
N GLU A 115 -9.41 -15.15 7.67
CA GLU A 115 -8.96 -15.73 8.94
C GLU A 115 -7.62 -15.11 9.33
N LEU A 116 -7.63 -14.36 10.43
CA LEU A 116 -6.50 -13.59 10.94
C LEU A 116 -6.37 -13.85 12.45
N ASP A 117 -5.15 -13.77 12.98
CA ASP A 117 -4.95 -13.69 14.42
C ASP A 117 -5.57 -12.40 14.99
N GLU A 118 -5.79 -12.37 16.31
CA GLU A 118 -6.50 -11.29 17.00
C GLU A 118 -5.91 -9.91 16.68
N ARG A 119 -4.58 -9.81 16.63
CA ARG A 119 -3.88 -8.56 16.35
C ARG A 119 -4.08 -8.09 14.92
N ARG A 120 -3.88 -8.97 13.93
CA ARG A 120 -4.10 -8.65 12.51
C ARG A 120 -5.55 -8.32 12.22
N ARG A 121 -6.48 -9.01 12.88
CA ARG A 121 -7.91 -8.73 12.79
C ARG A 121 -8.22 -7.31 13.27
N ALA A 122 -7.73 -6.92 14.44
CA ALA A 122 -7.90 -5.57 14.98
C ALA A 122 -7.33 -4.48 14.06
N ILE A 123 -6.15 -4.72 13.48
CA ILE A 123 -5.52 -3.81 12.50
C ILE A 123 -6.43 -3.62 11.28
N VAL A 124 -6.93 -4.71 10.71
CA VAL A 124 -7.75 -4.66 9.51
C VAL A 124 -9.14 -4.07 9.81
N ASP A 125 -9.76 -4.37 10.95
CA ASP A 125 -11.07 -3.81 11.33
C ASP A 125 -11.02 -2.30 11.50
N LEU A 126 -10.02 -1.78 12.22
CA LEU A 126 -9.86 -0.34 12.38
C LEU A 126 -9.67 0.37 11.03
N ALA A 127 -8.81 -0.20 10.16
CA ALA A 127 -8.55 0.35 8.83
C ALA A 127 -9.79 0.32 7.93
N LEU A 128 -10.58 -0.77 7.97
CA LEU A 128 -11.80 -0.90 7.19
C LEU A 128 -12.91 0.03 7.68
N SER A 129 -13.07 0.20 8.99
CA SER A 129 -14.03 1.15 9.56
C SER A 129 -13.79 2.56 9.02
N LEU A 130 -12.54 3.03 9.08
CA LEU A 130 -12.17 4.34 8.54
C LEU A 130 -12.31 4.42 7.01
N THR A 131 -12.10 3.31 6.30
CA THR A 131 -12.21 3.29 4.82
C THR A 131 -13.66 3.33 4.34
N GLN A 132 -14.55 2.60 5.00
CA GLN A 132 -15.93 2.37 4.52
C GLN A 132 -16.90 3.46 4.96
N ASP A 133 -16.78 3.96 6.20
CA ASP A 133 -17.69 4.98 6.72
C ASP A 133 -16.95 5.98 7.62
N SER A 134 -16.00 6.71 7.01
CA SER A 134 -15.19 7.71 7.71
C SER A 134 -16.00 8.82 8.39
N ALA A 135 -17.26 9.03 8.00
CA ALA A 135 -18.15 10.00 8.61
C ALA A 135 -18.67 9.53 9.99
N LEU A 136 -18.71 8.22 10.22
CA LEU A 136 -19.14 7.60 11.48
C LEU A 136 -17.97 7.14 12.36
N PHE A 137 -16.76 7.11 11.81
CA PHE A 137 -15.54 6.74 12.54
C PHE A 137 -15.35 7.61 13.80
N GLY A 138 -15.11 6.98 14.94
CA GLY A 138 -14.98 7.71 16.21
C GLY A 138 -14.50 6.85 17.38
N GLU A 139 -14.82 7.30 18.60
CA GLU A 139 -14.26 6.73 19.83
C GLU A 139 -14.54 5.24 20.01
N HIS A 140 -15.68 4.75 19.50
CA HIS A 140 -16.00 3.32 19.58
C HIS A 140 -15.03 2.43 18.79
N ASP A 141 -14.57 2.87 17.61
CA ASP A 141 -13.56 2.16 16.82
C ASP A 141 -12.20 2.17 17.52
N LEU A 142 -11.82 3.33 18.07
CA LEU A 142 -10.57 3.50 18.80
C LEU A 142 -10.54 2.68 20.08
N ALA A 143 -11.64 2.62 20.82
CA ALA A 143 -11.78 1.79 22.02
C ALA A 143 -11.64 0.31 21.69
N ALA A 144 -12.29 -0.19 20.63
CA ALA A 144 -12.14 -1.58 20.20
C ALA A 144 -10.69 -1.93 19.82
N ALA A 145 -9.99 -1.02 19.14
CA ALA A 145 -8.57 -1.20 18.81
C ALA A 145 -7.68 -1.26 20.07
N ARG A 146 -7.93 -0.41 21.07
CA ARG A 146 -7.22 -0.44 22.36
C ARG A 146 -7.49 -1.71 23.15
N GLU A 147 -8.73 -2.17 23.18
CA GLU A 147 -9.14 -3.42 23.83
C GLU A 147 -8.44 -4.63 23.21
N ALA A 148 -8.19 -4.59 21.89
CA ALA A 148 -7.39 -5.59 21.18
C ALA A 148 -5.87 -5.44 21.38
N GLY A 149 -5.42 -4.49 22.21
CA GLY A 149 -4.02 -4.31 22.58
C GLY A 149 -3.20 -3.44 21.62
N LEU A 150 -3.83 -2.70 20.71
CA LEU A 150 -3.13 -1.69 19.90
C LEU A 150 -2.84 -0.45 20.75
N SER A 151 -1.61 0.06 20.65
CA SER A 151 -1.19 1.32 21.28
C SER A 151 -1.70 2.54 20.50
N GLU A 152 -1.71 3.71 21.13
CA GLU A 152 -2.12 4.96 20.46
C GLU A 152 -1.29 5.25 19.20
N ASP A 153 0.02 4.99 19.26
CA ASP A 153 0.92 5.19 18.11
C ASP A 153 0.57 4.24 16.95
N GLU A 154 0.22 2.98 17.25
CA GLU A 154 -0.19 2.02 16.22
C GLU A 154 -1.56 2.36 15.63
N ILE A 155 -2.51 2.79 16.46
CA ILE A 155 -3.83 3.27 16.02
C ILE A 155 -3.67 4.47 15.07
N TRP A 156 -2.80 5.42 15.42
CA TRP A 156 -2.46 6.54 14.54
C TRP A 156 -1.82 6.07 13.23
N ASP A 157 -0.82 5.19 13.30
CA ASP A 157 -0.14 4.66 12.12
C ASP A 157 -1.15 3.97 11.17
N ILE A 158 -2.08 3.16 11.68
CA ILE A 158 -3.14 2.51 10.89
C ILE A 158 -4.02 3.55 10.21
N GLY A 159 -4.48 4.57 10.93
CA GLY A 159 -5.32 5.63 10.38
C GLY A 159 -4.60 6.46 9.30
N ALA A 160 -3.33 6.81 9.54
CA ALA A 160 -2.52 7.59 8.61
C ALA A 160 -2.20 6.81 7.32
N ILE A 161 -1.84 5.53 7.43
CA ILE A 161 -1.63 4.64 6.27
C ILE A 161 -2.95 4.50 5.50
N THR A 162 -4.06 4.27 6.19
CA THR A 162 -5.39 4.18 5.57
C THR A 162 -5.72 5.44 4.76
N ALA A 163 -5.50 6.64 5.32
CA ALA A 163 -5.76 7.90 4.64
C ALA A 163 -4.84 8.10 3.41
N PHE A 164 -3.54 7.87 3.56
CA PHE A 164 -2.57 8.00 2.46
C PHE A 164 -2.88 7.04 1.31
N PHE A 165 -3.21 5.78 1.62
CA PHE A 165 -3.55 4.81 0.60
C PHE A 165 -4.94 5.01 0.00
N ALA A 166 -5.87 5.63 0.71
CA ALA A 166 -7.11 6.10 0.11
C ALA A 166 -6.84 7.18 -0.96
N MET A 167 -5.88 8.09 -0.74
CA MET A 167 -5.41 9.02 -1.79
C MET A 167 -4.72 8.26 -2.93
N SER A 168 -3.78 7.37 -2.62
CA SER A 168 -3.06 6.57 -3.62
C SER A 168 -4.01 5.74 -4.50
N ASN A 169 -5.00 5.08 -3.90
CA ASN A 169 -6.04 4.33 -4.63
C ASN A 169 -6.82 5.22 -5.59
N ARG A 170 -7.21 6.42 -5.16
CA ARG A 170 -7.93 7.39 -6.01
C ARG A 170 -7.06 7.86 -7.17
N LEU A 171 -5.77 8.11 -6.93
CA LEU A 171 -4.81 8.46 -8.00
C LEU A 171 -4.60 7.29 -8.98
N ALA A 172 -4.45 6.07 -8.48
CA ALA A 172 -4.28 4.88 -9.32
C ALA A 172 -5.53 4.63 -10.20
N HIS A 173 -6.73 4.73 -9.62
CA HIS A 173 -7.99 4.73 -10.36
C HIS A 173 -8.04 5.86 -11.39
N LEU A 174 -7.68 7.07 -10.97
CA LEU A 174 -7.62 8.24 -11.83
C LEU A 174 -6.62 8.04 -12.97
N MET A 175 -5.53 7.31 -12.82
CA MET A 175 -4.56 7.09 -13.90
C MET A 175 -4.87 5.85 -14.73
N ALA A 176 -5.85 5.02 -14.34
CA ALA A 176 -5.98 3.65 -14.84
C ALA A 176 -4.63 2.90 -14.75
N LEU A 177 -3.96 3.05 -13.60
CA LEU A 177 -2.57 2.64 -13.41
C LEU A 177 -2.44 1.12 -13.51
N ARG A 178 -1.60 0.64 -14.43
CA ARG A 178 -1.34 -0.79 -14.60
C ARG A 178 -0.25 -1.26 -13.62
N PRO A 179 -0.47 -2.33 -12.84
CA PRO A 179 0.60 -2.91 -12.03
C PRO A 179 1.65 -3.59 -12.91
N ASN A 180 2.90 -3.56 -12.47
CA ASN A 180 4.00 -4.28 -13.10
C ASN A 180 3.75 -5.80 -13.07
N ASP A 181 4.14 -6.50 -14.14
CA ASP A 181 3.91 -7.94 -14.28
C ASP A 181 4.67 -8.74 -13.19
N GLU A 182 5.81 -8.23 -12.74
CA GLU A 182 6.65 -8.79 -11.69
C GLU A 182 5.91 -8.96 -10.36
N PHE A 183 5.01 -8.03 -10.01
CA PHE A 183 4.26 -8.09 -8.76
C PHE A 183 3.31 -9.29 -8.70
N PHE A 184 2.81 -9.78 -9.84
CA PHE A 184 1.84 -10.89 -9.85
C PHE A 184 2.42 -12.19 -9.29
N LEU A 185 3.70 -12.47 -9.56
CA LEU A 185 4.37 -13.70 -9.10
C LEU A 185 5.21 -13.50 -7.84
N MET A 186 5.67 -12.27 -7.57
CA MET A 186 6.53 -11.96 -6.43
C MET A 186 5.89 -12.40 -5.10
N GLY A 187 6.70 -13.10 -4.29
CA GLY A 187 6.31 -13.60 -2.96
C GLY A 187 5.44 -14.87 -2.95
N ARG A 188 5.06 -15.42 -4.11
CA ARG A 188 4.22 -16.65 -4.16
C ARG A 188 5.00 -17.94 -3.96
N VAL A 189 6.28 -17.96 -4.36
CA VAL A 189 7.17 -19.10 -4.15
C VAL A 189 8.11 -18.76 -2.99
N PRO A 190 8.07 -19.51 -1.88
CA PRO A 190 9.01 -19.33 -0.78
C PRO A 190 10.45 -19.47 -1.29
N ARG A 191 11.32 -18.52 -0.94
CA ARG A 191 12.75 -18.68 -1.18
C ARG A 191 13.27 -19.81 -0.28
N GLN A 192 14.01 -20.77 -0.86
CA GLN A 192 14.72 -21.81 -0.12
C GLN A 192 15.77 -21.21 0.81
#